data_AF-A0A8T5LFN1-F1
#
_entry.id   AF-A0A8T5LFN1-F1
#
_cell.length_a   1.000
_cell.length_b   1.000
_cell.length_c   1.000
_cell.angle_alpha   90.00
_cell.angle_beta   90.00
_cell.angle_gamma   90.00
#
_symmetry.space_group_name_H-M   'P 1'
#
loop_
_entity.id
_entity.type
_entity.pdbx_description
1 polymer ?
#
loop_
_entity_poly.entity_id
_entity_poly.type
_entity_poly.pdbx_seq_one_letter_code
_entity_poly.pdbx_strand_id
1 'polypeptide(L)'
;MPIENRPRERVLSVGIESLSDNEVLSLILQKGYGTKSVIDVSNELIKKYGLNTLSELSIEELKRDLSARVEIQPISSRSGKCGLDGDYGSQSYTDYFDEDGNLMYTEYEHGVPRGVSDVDRRGETKPDISTRLKAVNQAGQQYRKNISEFKDLLLETYQNSDNKSVRIHAGKELGYSSLKIWAHENPVVATIAGIGASSGLVYALIEYLSK
;
A
#
# COMPACT_ATOMS: atom_id res chain seq x y z
N MET A 1 -6.72 -25.91 -11.01
CA MET A 1 -7.49 -25.65 -9.77
C MET A 1 -8.96 -25.50 -10.12
N PRO A 2 -9.86 -26.28 -9.50
CA PRO A 2 -11.33 -26.14 -9.65
C PRO A 2 -11.79 -24.71 -9.34
N ILE A 3 -12.88 -24.26 -9.96
CA ILE A 3 -13.39 -22.87 -9.84
C ILE A 3 -13.73 -22.54 -8.38
N GLU A 4 -14.36 -23.48 -7.69
CA GLU A 4 -14.77 -23.37 -6.27
C GLU A 4 -13.61 -23.17 -5.31
N ASN A 5 -12.40 -23.59 -5.70
CA ASN A 5 -11.20 -23.46 -4.88
C ASN A 5 -10.41 -22.18 -5.19
N ARG A 6 -10.83 -21.39 -6.18
CA ARG A 6 -10.13 -20.15 -6.53
C ARG A 6 -10.35 -19.11 -5.43
N PRO A 7 -9.30 -18.53 -4.85
CA PRO A 7 -9.42 -17.58 -3.75
C PRO A 7 -10.39 -16.42 -4.05
N ARG A 8 -10.39 -15.89 -5.28
CA ARG A 8 -11.29 -14.80 -5.70
C ARG A 8 -12.77 -15.17 -5.68
N GLU A 9 -13.11 -16.37 -6.16
CA GLU A 9 -14.50 -16.84 -6.20
C GLU A 9 -14.99 -17.21 -4.79
N ARG A 10 -14.09 -17.78 -3.97
CA ARG A 10 -14.38 -18.09 -2.56
C ARG A 10 -14.71 -16.83 -1.75
N VAL A 11 -13.95 -15.75 -1.91
CA VAL A 11 -14.25 -14.45 -1.28
C VAL A 11 -15.68 -13.99 -1.59
N LEU A 12 -16.09 -14.08 -2.86
CA LEU A 12 -17.41 -13.63 -3.31
C LEU A 12 -18.54 -14.49 -2.72
N SER A 13 -18.29 -15.78 -2.51
CA SER A 13 -19.30 -16.72 -2.01
C SER A 13 -19.40 -16.85 -0.49
N VAL A 14 -18.28 -16.81 0.25
CA VAL A 14 -18.22 -17.17 1.68
C VAL A 14 -17.60 -16.07 2.55
N GLY A 15 -17.15 -14.96 1.95
CA GLY A 15 -16.52 -13.85 2.67
C GLY A 15 -15.04 -14.07 2.97
N ILE A 16 -14.37 -12.98 3.36
CA ILE A 16 -12.91 -12.94 3.58
C ILE A 16 -12.47 -13.79 4.77
N GLU A 17 -13.33 -13.93 5.80
CA GLU A 17 -13.07 -14.75 6.99
C GLU A 17 -12.90 -16.26 6.71
N SER A 18 -13.32 -16.73 5.53
CA SER A 18 -13.19 -18.14 5.14
C SER A 18 -11.84 -18.51 4.52
N LEU A 19 -10.99 -17.51 4.25
CA LEU A 19 -9.70 -17.71 3.62
C LEU A 19 -8.59 -17.84 4.66
N SER A 20 -7.59 -18.63 4.31
CA SER A 20 -6.36 -18.74 5.09
C SER A 20 -5.45 -17.52 4.86
N ASP A 21 -4.60 -17.17 5.82
CA ASP A 21 -3.81 -15.93 5.79
C ASP A 21 -2.92 -15.80 4.55
N ASN A 22 -2.39 -16.92 4.06
CA ASN A 22 -1.66 -17.05 2.81
C ASN A 22 -2.53 -16.80 1.58
N GLU A 23 -3.79 -17.25 1.57
CA GLU A 23 -4.72 -16.94 0.48
C GLU A 23 -5.08 -15.45 0.46
N VAL A 24 -5.32 -14.86 1.63
CA VAL A 24 -5.56 -13.42 1.77
C VAL A 24 -4.35 -12.62 1.27
N LEU A 25 -3.15 -12.99 1.70
CA LEU A 25 -1.92 -12.36 1.22
C LEU A 25 -1.73 -12.54 -0.29
N SER A 26 -2.10 -13.69 -0.83
CA SER A 26 -2.00 -13.95 -2.27
C SER A 26 -2.95 -13.08 -3.11
N LEU A 27 -4.11 -12.73 -2.55
CA LEU A 27 -5.05 -11.80 -3.17
C LEU A 27 -4.48 -10.37 -3.18
N ILE A 28 -3.79 -9.97 -2.11
CA ILE A 28 -3.13 -8.66 -2.02
C ILE A 28 -1.98 -8.57 -3.03
N LEU A 29 -1.15 -9.61 -3.14
CA LEU A 29 -0.01 -9.64 -4.05
C LEU A 29 -0.41 -9.79 -5.52
N GLN A 30 -1.55 -10.42 -5.82
CA GLN A 30 -2.16 -10.62 -7.14
C GLN A 30 -1.37 -11.46 -8.15
N LYS A 31 -0.03 -11.42 -8.14
CA LYS A 31 0.86 -12.12 -9.06
C LYS A 31 2.04 -12.75 -8.31
N GLY A 32 2.40 -13.96 -8.74
CA GLY A 32 3.65 -14.60 -8.37
C GLY A 32 4.80 -14.08 -9.23
N TYR A 33 5.99 -14.63 -9.03
CA TYR A 33 7.18 -14.27 -9.82
C TYR A 33 7.93 -15.53 -10.27
N GLY A 34 8.53 -15.45 -11.47
CA GLY A 34 9.27 -16.55 -12.08
C GLY A 34 8.43 -17.81 -12.21
N THR A 35 8.88 -18.89 -11.57
CA THR A 35 8.22 -20.20 -11.54
C THR A 35 7.29 -20.42 -10.35
N LYS A 36 7.25 -19.48 -9.38
CA LYS A 36 6.45 -19.64 -8.15
C LYS A 36 5.07 -19.03 -8.30
N SER A 37 4.05 -19.75 -7.86
CA SER A 37 2.69 -19.20 -7.81
C SER A 37 2.58 -18.15 -6.69
N VAL A 38 1.61 -17.25 -6.81
CA VAL A 38 1.36 -16.21 -5.79
C VAL A 38 1.06 -16.81 -4.40
N ILE A 39 0.50 -18.03 -4.36
CA ILE A 39 0.23 -18.77 -3.13
C ILE A 39 1.53 -19.26 -2.51
N ASP A 40 2.45 -19.79 -3.32
CA ASP A 40 3.77 -20.27 -2.84
C ASP A 40 4.59 -19.11 -2.27
N VAL A 41 4.57 -17.97 -2.96
CA VAL A 41 5.22 -16.74 -2.50
C VAL A 41 4.64 -16.28 -1.15
N SER A 42 3.32 -16.32 -1.02
CA SER A 42 2.63 -15.93 0.21
C SER A 42 2.98 -16.86 1.38
N ASN A 43 3.02 -18.18 1.15
CA ASN A 43 3.44 -19.16 2.14
C ASN A 43 4.89 -18.92 2.61
N GLU A 44 5.80 -18.64 1.68
CA GLU A 44 7.21 -18.37 2.02
C GLU A 44 7.39 -17.09 2.83
N LEU A 45 6.69 -16.01 2.47
CA LEU A 45 6.74 -14.74 3.19
C LEU A 45 6.22 -14.90 4.63
N ILE A 46 5.09 -15.59 4.79
CA ILE A 46 4.51 -15.87 6.11
C ILE A 46 5.45 -16.76 6.94
N LYS A 47 6.08 -17.77 6.33
CA LYS A 47 7.04 -18.63 7.04
C LYS A 47 8.31 -17.89 7.46
N LYS A 48 8.77 -16.93 6.66
CA LYS A 48 10.02 -16.20 6.90
C LYS A 48 9.87 -15.11 7.95
N TYR A 49 8.83 -14.29 7.81
CA TYR A 49 8.62 -13.14 8.68
C TYR A 49 7.57 -13.46 9.75
N GLY A 50 6.46 -14.06 9.34
CA GLY A 50 5.24 -14.09 10.14
C GLY A 50 4.38 -12.86 9.85
N LEU A 51 3.07 -12.96 10.09
CA LEU A 51 2.11 -11.92 9.67
C LEU A 51 2.33 -10.56 10.36
N ASN A 52 2.64 -10.58 11.66
CA ASN A 52 2.79 -9.36 12.45
C ASN A 52 3.96 -8.52 11.94
N THR A 53 5.14 -9.14 11.82
CA THR A 53 6.34 -8.50 11.27
C THR A 53 6.21 -8.15 9.80
N LEU A 54 5.45 -8.92 9.00
CA LEU A 54 5.23 -8.60 7.60
C LEU A 54 4.45 -7.28 7.43
N SER A 55 3.55 -6.98 8.37
CA SER A 55 2.79 -5.71 8.37
C SER A 55 3.64 -4.49 8.74
N GLU A 56 4.75 -4.71 9.44
CA GLU A 56 5.70 -3.68 9.87
C GLU A 56 6.85 -3.48 8.87
N LEU A 57 6.99 -4.35 7.87
CA LEU A 57 8.07 -4.32 6.90
C LEU A 57 7.92 -3.13 5.93
N SER A 58 9.04 -2.46 5.63
CA SER A 58 9.07 -1.41 4.61
C SER A 58 8.98 -2.00 3.20
N ILE A 59 8.48 -1.19 2.24
CA ILE A 59 8.36 -1.61 0.84
C ILE A 59 9.74 -1.90 0.24
N GLU A 60 10.76 -1.17 0.66
CA GLU A 60 12.14 -1.30 0.22
C GLU A 60 12.76 -2.63 0.66
N GLU A 61 12.51 -3.05 1.90
CA GLU A 61 12.95 -4.34 2.42
C GLU A 61 12.24 -5.49 1.73
N LEU A 62 10.91 -5.40 1.58
CA LEU A 62 10.13 -6.41 0.88
C LEU A 62 10.56 -6.55 -0.59
N LYS A 63 10.82 -5.42 -1.27
CA LYS A 63 11.34 -5.42 -2.64
C LYS A 63 12.73 -6.03 -2.72
N ARG A 64 13.65 -5.67 -1.82
CA ARG A 64 15.00 -6.24 -1.80
C ARG A 64 14.96 -7.74 -1.66
N ASP A 65 14.08 -8.24 -0.80
CA ASP A 65 13.97 -9.66 -0.50
C ASP A 65 13.34 -10.46 -1.65
N LEU A 66 12.34 -9.86 -2.32
CA LEU A 66 11.73 -10.43 -3.52
C LEU A 66 12.66 -10.33 -4.73
N SER A 67 13.38 -9.21 -4.91
CA SER A 67 14.31 -9.01 -6.04
C SER A 67 15.59 -9.83 -5.91
N ALA A 68 16.12 -10.03 -4.70
CA ALA A 68 17.26 -10.90 -4.46
C ALA A 68 16.95 -12.38 -4.78
N ARG A 69 15.67 -12.77 -4.79
CA ARG A 69 15.19 -14.10 -5.18
C ARG A 69 14.84 -14.21 -6.66
N VAL A 70 14.96 -13.13 -7.42
CA VAL A 70 14.76 -13.05 -8.88
C VAL A 70 16.07 -13.29 -9.63
N GLU A 71 17.16 -13.65 -8.96
CA GLU A 71 18.36 -14.18 -9.63
C GLU A 71 18.06 -15.54 -10.28
N ILE A 72 17.41 -15.52 -11.44
CA ILE A 72 17.83 -16.39 -12.53
C ILE A 72 19.16 -15.80 -12.93
N GLN A 73 20.27 -16.33 -12.40
CA GLN A 73 21.59 -15.95 -12.89
C GLN A 73 21.67 -16.49 -14.33
N PRO A 74 21.71 -15.64 -15.36
CA PRO A 74 22.03 -16.14 -16.68
C PRO A 74 23.48 -16.64 -16.66
N ILE A 75 23.68 -17.91 -17.00
CA ILE A 75 25.01 -18.53 -17.00
C ILE A 75 25.84 -18.00 -18.18
N SER A 76 25.16 -17.61 -19.26
CA SER A 76 25.78 -16.93 -20.39
C SER A 76 24.84 -15.89 -20.99
N SER A 77 25.42 -14.79 -21.46
CA SER A 77 24.73 -13.77 -22.23
C SER A 77 25.45 -13.53 -23.55
N ARG A 78 24.69 -13.23 -24.60
CA ARG A 78 25.24 -12.82 -25.90
C ARG A 78 24.65 -11.46 -26.26
N SER A 79 25.51 -10.46 -26.40
CA SER A 79 25.11 -9.14 -26.89
C SER A 79 25.18 -9.07 -28.41
N GLY A 80 24.15 -8.47 -28.99
CA GLY A 80 24.03 -8.25 -30.43
C GLY A 80 23.58 -6.83 -30.73
N LYS A 81 23.82 -6.40 -31.97
CA LYS A 81 23.23 -5.18 -32.52
C LYS A 81 22.38 -5.59 -33.71
N CYS A 82 21.07 -5.36 -33.63
CA CYS A 82 20.24 -5.44 -34.81
C CYS A 82 20.26 -4.06 -35.49
N GLY A 83 20.88 -4.00 -36.68
CA GLY A 83 20.66 -2.90 -37.60
C GLY A 83 19.37 -3.18 -38.35
N LEU A 84 18.34 -2.36 -38.14
CA LEU A 84 17.27 -2.23 -39.13
C LEU A 84 17.75 -1.16 -40.11
N ASP A 85 17.80 -1.48 -41.40
CA ASP A 85 18.09 -0.49 -42.44
C ASP A 85 16.93 0.54 -42.46
N GLY A 86 17.08 1.64 -41.73
CA GLY A 86 16.09 2.72 -41.62
C GLY A 86 16.29 3.65 -40.41
N ASP A 87 15.49 4.72 -40.32
CA ASP A 87 15.53 5.76 -39.27
C ASP A 87 15.26 5.26 -37.84
N TYR A 88 14.97 3.97 -37.67
CA TYR A 88 14.87 3.32 -36.37
C TYR A 88 16.27 2.94 -35.90
N GLY A 89 16.83 3.76 -35.01
CA GLY A 89 18.20 3.60 -34.50
C GLY A 89 18.56 2.17 -34.09
N SER A 90 19.85 1.86 -34.16
CA SER A 90 20.39 0.56 -33.77
C SER A 90 20.01 0.21 -32.33
N GLN A 91 19.29 -0.91 -32.16
CA GLN A 91 18.94 -1.44 -30.85
C GLN A 91 19.99 -2.47 -30.46
N SER A 92 20.68 -2.22 -29.34
CA SER A 92 21.46 -3.24 -28.64
C SER A 92 20.50 -4.16 -27.89
N TYR A 93 20.75 -5.46 -27.99
CA TYR A 93 20.04 -6.46 -27.21
C TYR A 93 21.03 -7.42 -26.56
N THR A 94 20.62 -7.98 -25.44
CA THR A 94 21.33 -9.05 -24.73
C THR A 94 20.39 -10.24 -24.61
N ASP A 95 20.77 -11.35 -25.22
CA ASP A 95 20.09 -12.62 -25.07
C ASP A 95 20.63 -13.35 -23.86
N TYR A 96 19.73 -13.91 -23.06
CA TYR A 96 20.05 -14.73 -21.89
C TYR A 96 19.63 -16.18 -22.12
N PHE A 97 20.54 -17.11 -21.84
CA PHE A 97 20.35 -18.54 -22.11
C PHE A 97 20.32 -19.37 -20.82
N ASP A 98 19.60 -20.51 -20.84
CA ASP A 98 19.60 -21.52 -19.77
C ASP A 98 20.81 -22.47 -19.83
N GLU A 99 20.84 -23.47 -18.93
CA GLU A 99 21.89 -24.52 -18.86
C GLU A 99 21.98 -25.39 -20.13
N ASP A 100 20.84 -25.59 -20.81
CA ASP A 100 20.73 -26.40 -22.01
C ASP A 100 20.99 -25.59 -23.30
N GLY A 101 21.25 -24.28 -23.16
CA GLY A 101 21.51 -23.36 -24.27
C GLY A 101 20.24 -22.81 -24.95
N ASN A 102 19.06 -22.96 -24.35
CA ASN A 102 17.82 -22.37 -24.86
C ASN A 102 17.71 -20.90 -24.46
N LEU A 103 17.17 -20.08 -25.38
CA LEU A 103 16.90 -18.67 -25.13
C LEU A 103 15.79 -18.52 -24.07
N MET A 104 16.11 -17.91 -22.94
CA MET A 104 15.16 -17.63 -21.87
C MET A 104 14.42 -16.32 -22.13
N TYR A 105 15.17 -15.24 -22.32
CA TYR A 105 14.61 -13.92 -22.64
C TYR A 105 15.68 -13.03 -23.28
N THR A 106 15.22 -12.04 -24.05
CA THR A 106 16.05 -11.00 -24.64
C THR A 106 15.77 -9.69 -23.94
N GLU A 107 16.81 -9.04 -23.43
CA GLU A 107 16.74 -7.70 -22.87
C GLU A 107 17.22 -6.70 -23.90
N TYR A 108 16.33 -5.80 -24.31
CA TYR A 108 16.67 -4.69 -25.19
C TYR A 108 17.14 -3.52 -24.33
N GLU A 109 18.35 -3.05 -24.58
CA GLU A 109 18.75 -1.73 -24.10
C GLU A 109 17.83 -0.74 -24.81
N HIS A 110 16.93 -0.14 -24.04
CA HIS A 110 16.04 0.88 -24.57
C HIS A 110 16.89 2.09 -24.96
N GLY A 111 17.37 2.09 -26.20
CA GLY A 111 17.68 3.32 -26.89
C GLY A 111 16.41 4.16 -26.84
N VAL A 112 16.42 5.24 -26.06
CA VAL A 112 15.31 6.19 -26.01
C VAL A 112 15.02 6.59 -27.45
N PRO A 113 13.83 6.28 -28.00
CA PRO A 113 13.51 6.72 -29.35
C PRO A 113 13.57 8.24 -29.33
N ARG A 114 14.47 8.86 -30.09
CA ARG A 114 14.36 10.29 -30.36
C ARG A 114 13.13 10.48 -31.24
N GLY A 115 12.04 10.94 -30.64
CA GLY A 115 10.91 11.53 -31.36
C GLY A 115 9.79 10.59 -31.82
N VAL A 116 9.55 9.47 -31.15
CA VAL A 116 8.32 8.68 -31.45
C VAL A 116 7.17 9.23 -30.60
N SER A 117 6.23 9.93 -31.24
CA SER A 117 4.96 10.25 -30.61
C SER A 117 4.19 8.95 -30.39
N ASP A 118 3.93 8.66 -29.12
CA ASP A 118 3.35 7.40 -28.67
C ASP A 118 1.83 7.49 -28.88
N VAL A 119 1.35 7.16 -30.09
CA VAL A 119 -0.07 7.27 -30.46
C VAL A 119 -0.83 6.01 -29.99
N ASP A 120 -1.96 6.18 -29.31
CA ASP A 120 -2.79 5.04 -28.87
C ASP A 120 -3.54 4.38 -30.06
N ARG A 121 -4.19 3.22 -29.84
CA ARG A 121 -4.96 2.52 -30.91
C ARG A 121 -6.16 3.33 -31.45
N ARG A 122 -6.52 4.45 -30.82
CA ARG A 122 -7.58 5.39 -31.23
C ARG A 122 -7.02 6.60 -31.97
N GLY A 123 -5.71 6.66 -32.22
CA GLY A 123 -5.07 7.77 -32.93
C GLY A 123 -4.77 8.98 -32.05
N GLU A 124 -4.92 8.87 -30.72
CA GLU A 124 -4.65 9.98 -29.80
C GLU A 124 -3.18 9.99 -29.39
N THR A 125 -2.53 11.14 -29.52
CA THR A 125 -1.16 11.33 -29.04
C THR A 125 -1.15 11.23 -27.52
N LYS A 126 -0.40 10.26 -26.95
CA LYS A 126 -0.25 10.20 -25.50
C LYS A 126 0.35 11.52 -25.01
N PRO A 127 -0.20 12.10 -23.93
CA PRO A 127 0.32 13.35 -23.38
C PRO A 127 1.79 13.17 -22.99
N ASP A 128 2.59 14.20 -23.27
CA ASP A 128 3.99 14.26 -22.91
C ASP A 128 4.22 13.90 -21.43
N ILE A 129 5.38 13.31 -21.14
CA ILE A 129 5.76 12.85 -19.79
C ILE A 129 5.63 14.00 -18.79
N SER A 130 6.01 15.23 -19.18
CA SER A 130 5.88 16.44 -18.36
C SER A 130 4.42 16.74 -18.00
N THR A 131 3.51 16.62 -18.97
CA THR A 131 2.07 16.84 -18.78
C THR A 131 1.47 15.81 -17.83
N ARG A 132 1.88 14.53 -17.96
CA ARG A 132 1.44 13.46 -17.07
C ARG A 132 1.94 13.68 -15.64
N LEU A 133 3.20 14.08 -15.46
CA LEU A 133 3.77 14.41 -14.15
C LEU A 133 3.06 15.59 -13.48
N LYS A 134 2.74 16.64 -14.24
CA LYS A 134 1.95 17.78 -13.73
C LYS A 134 0.56 17.37 -13.28
N ALA A 135 -0.13 16.52 -14.06
CA ALA A 135 -1.45 16.01 -13.70
C ALA A 135 -1.42 15.16 -12.41
N VAL A 136 -0.42 14.28 -12.27
CA VAL A 136 -0.25 13.46 -11.06
C VAL A 136 0.06 14.35 -9.84
N ASN A 137 0.93 15.35 -9.98
CA ASN A 137 1.23 16.27 -8.89
C ASN A 137 0.01 17.09 -8.48
N GLN A 138 -0.75 17.61 -9.44
CA GLN A 138 -1.98 18.36 -9.20
C GLN A 138 -3.03 17.49 -8.48
N ALA A 139 -3.22 16.24 -8.90
CA ALA A 139 -4.09 15.29 -8.22
C ALA A 139 -3.62 15.00 -6.79
N GLY A 140 -2.31 14.84 -6.59
CA GLY A 140 -1.71 14.69 -5.27
C GLY A 140 -1.92 15.90 -4.35
N GLN A 141 -1.84 17.13 -4.89
CA GLN A 141 -2.13 18.35 -4.14
C GLN A 141 -3.62 18.44 -3.77
N GLN A 142 -4.52 18.09 -4.68
CA GLN A 142 -5.95 18.06 -4.39
C GLN A 142 -6.29 17.06 -3.29
N TYR A 143 -5.70 15.86 -3.34
CA TYR A 143 -5.90 14.85 -2.31
C TYR A 143 -5.44 15.33 -0.92
N ARG A 144 -4.30 16.02 -0.84
CA ARG A 144 -3.82 16.63 0.42
C ARG A 144 -4.78 17.69 0.95
N LYS A 145 -5.37 18.51 0.08
CA LYS A 145 -6.37 19.51 0.48
C LYS A 145 -7.63 18.83 1.02
N ASN A 146 -8.17 17.85 0.31
CA ASN A 146 -9.36 17.12 0.75
C ASN A 146 -9.15 16.43 2.11
N ILE A 147 -7.95 15.88 2.36
CA ILE A 147 -7.61 15.32 3.68
C ILE A 147 -7.60 16.39 4.76
N SER A 148 -7.02 17.56 4.48
CA SER A 148 -6.99 18.67 5.43
C SER A 148 -8.41 19.12 5.77
N GLU A 149 -9.23 19.37 4.75
CA GLU A 149 -10.63 19.78 4.91
C GLU A 149 -11.43 18.74 5.71
N PHE A 150 -11.22 17.46 5.44
CA PHE A 150 -11.87 16.38 6.19
C PHE A 150 -11.43 16.36 7.67
N LYS A 151 -10.15 16.59 7.96
CA LYS A 151 -9.67 16.69 9.34
C LYS A 151 -10.27 17.89 10.08
N ASP A 152 -10.40 19.02 9.39
CA ASP A 152 -11.01 20.22 9.96
C ASP A 152 -12.49 19.98 10.29
N LEU A 153 -13.22 19.31 9.40
CA LEU A 153 -14.61 18.89 9.63
C LEU A 153 -14.72 17.92 10.82
N LEU A 154 -13.82 16.93 10.92
CA LEU A 154 -13.79 16.03 12.06
C LEU A 154 -13.49 16.77 13.37
N LEU A 155 -12.60 17.76 13.34
CA LEU A 155 -12.26 18.56 14.51
C LEU A 155 -13.44 19.41 14.96
N GLU A 156 -14.13 20.07 14.03
CA GLU A 156 -15.35 20.82 14.29
C GLU A 156 -16.44 19.92 14.87
N THR A 157 -16.64 18.75 14.27
CA THR A 157 -17.61 17.74 14.74
C THR A 157 -17.26 17.26 16.15
N TYR A 158 -15.99 17.02 16.43
CA TYR A 158 -15.51 16.59 17.74
C TYR A 158 -15.78 17.64 18.83
N GLN A 159 -15.60 18.92 18.51
CA GLN A 159 -15.76 20.03 19.46
C GLN A 159 -17.21 20.41 19.69
N ASN A 160 -18.01 20.49 18.62
CA ASN A 160 -19.29 21.20 18.63
C ASN A 160 -20.52 20.31 18.41
N SER A 161 -20.35 19.03 18.06
CA SER A 161 -21.52 18.16 17.83
C SER A 161 -22.30 17.96 19.14
N ASP A 162 -23.62 18.09 19.12
CA ASP A 162 -24.47 17.83 20.28
C ASP A 162 -24.49 16.34 20.69
N ASN A 163 -24.26 15.44 19.73
CA ASN A 163 -24.34 14.01 19.94
C ASN A 163 -23.01 13.42 20.46
N LYS A 164 -23.03 12.93 21.69
CA LYS A 164 -21.88 12.28 22.35
C LYS A 164 -21.25 11.15 21.54
N SER A 165 -22.05 10.28 20.93
CA SER A 165 -21.53 9.16 20.14
C SER A 165 -20.77 9.65 18.91
N VAL A 166 -21.25 10.72 18.29
CA VAL A 166 -20.63 11.35 17.11
C VAL A 166 -19.29 12.00 17.49
N ARG A 167 -19.22 12.70 18.63
CA ARG A 167 -17.95 13.25 19.14
C ARG A 167 -16.94 12.15 19.43
N ILE A 168 -17.34 11.07 20.12
CA ILE A 168 -16.44 9.95 20.43
C ILE A 168 -15.89 9.32 19.14
N HIS A 169 -16.73 9.13 18.12
CA HIS A 169 -16.31 8.56 16.85
C HIS A 169 -15.35 9.51 16.11
N ALA A 170 -15.68 10.80 16.00
CA ALA A 170 -14.81 11.81 15.39
C ALA A 170 -13.45 11.90 16.08
N GLY A 171 -13.40 11.80 17.42
CA GLY A 171 -12.15 11.80 18.18
C GLY A 171 -11.27 10.57 17.89
N LYS A 172 -11.88 9.40 17.69
CA LYS A 172 -11.15 8.18 17.28
C LYS A 172 -10.57 8.31 15.88
N GLU A 173 -11.33 8.85 14.93
CA GLU A 173 -10.88 9.08 13.56
C GLU A 173 -9.76 10.15 13.48
N LEU A 174 -9.75 11.13 14.40
CA LEU A 174 -8.64 12.07 14.57
C LEU A 174 -7.40 11.46 15.26
N GLY A 175 -7.49 10.21 15.73
CA GLY A 175 -6.40 9.51 16.43
C GLY A 175 -6.20 9.95 17.88
N TYR A 176 -7.22 10.51 18.53
CA TYR A 176 -7.14 10.87 19.95
C TYR A 176 -7.21 9.64 20.85
N SER A 177 -6.48 9.68 21.96
CA SER A 177 -6.52 8.62 22.96
C SER A 177 -7.88 8.59 23.65
N SER A 178 -8.29 7.40 24.10
CA SER A 178 -9.52 7.21 24.86
C SER A 178 -9.61 8.11 26.09
N LEU A 179 -8.46 8.40 26.73
CA LEU A 179 -8.38 9.30 27.87
C LEU A 179 -8.67 10.76 27.48
N LYS A 180 -8.12 11.22 26.35
CA LYS A 180 -8.36 12.58 25.84
C LYS A 180 -9.83 12.77 25.44
N ILE A 181 -10.42 11.76 24.80
CA ILE A 181 -11.86 11.73 24.47
C ILE A 181 -12.70 11.76 25.74
N TRP A 182 -12.38 10.91 26.72
CA TRP A 182 -13.09 10.88 27.99
C TRP A 182 -13.01 12.20 28.77
N ALA A 183 -11.83 12.84 28.79
CA ALA A 183 -11.63 14.12 29.46
C ALA A 183 -12.42 15.25 28.80
N HIS A 184 -12.52 15.25 27.46
CA HIS A 184 -13.36 16.19 26.72
C HIS A 184 -14.86 16.01 27.02
N GLU A 185 -15.31 14.76 27.18
CA GLU A 185 -16.70 14.45 27.51
C GLU A 185 -17.08 14.73 28.97
N ASN A 186 -16.10 14.86 29.87
CA ASN A 186 -16.34 15.06 31.30
C ASN A 186 -15.45 16.20 31.85
N PRO A 187 -15.62 17.45 31.38
CA PRO A 187 -14.67 18.53 31.64
C PRO A 187 -14.51 18.82 33.13
N VAL A 188 -15.60 18.82 33.90
CA VAL A 188 -15.57 19.07 35.35
C VAL A 188 -14.73 18.00 36.07
N VAL A 189 -14.97 16.72 35.79
CA VAL A 189 -14.24 15.60 36.40
C VAL A 189 -12.77 15.61 35.99
N ALA A 190 -12.48 15.92 34.73
CA ALA A 190 -11.11 16.02 34.22
C ALA A 190 -10.33 17.18 34.87
N THR A 191 -10.96 18.35 35.05
CA THR A 191 -10.35 19.49 35.76
C THR A 191 -10.06 19.13 37.22
N ILE A 192 -10.99 18.47 37.91
CA ILE A 192 -10.79 18.02 39.30
C ILE A 192 -9.67 16.98 39.38
N ALA A 193 -9.62 16.01 38.46
CA ALA A 193 -8.58 15.00 38.43
C ALA A 193 -7.19 15.61 38.13
N GLY A 194 -7.13 16.62 37.25
CA GLY A 194 -5.89 17.35 36.95
C GLY A 194 -5.40 18.23 38.10
N ILE A 195 -6.30 18.88 38.83
CA ILE A 195 -5.97 19.69 40.03
C ILE A 195 -5.65 18.78 41.23
N GLY A 196 -6.30 17.63 41.35
CA GLY A 196 -6.19 16.72 42.49
C GLY A 196 -5.16 15.59 42.34
N ALA A 197 -4.50 15.45 41.19
CA ALA A 197 -3.33 14.55 41.10
C ALA A 197 -2.17 14.98 42.03
N SER A 198 -2.16 16.25 42.47
CA SER A 198 -1.19 16.79 43.42
C SER A 198 -1.70 16.90 44.86
N SER A 199 -3.00 16.72 45.12
CA SER A 199 -3.58 16.82 46.46
C SER A 199 -4.74 15.83 46.58
N GLY A 200 -4.71 14.92 47.57
CA GLY A 200 -5.63 13.77 47.72
C GLY A 200 -7.15 14.06 47.85
N LEU A 201 -7.61 15.24 47.45
CA LEU A 201 -9.00 15.70 47.38
C LEU A 201 -9.85 15.00 46.31
N VAL A 202 -9.24 14.30 45.33
CA VAL A 202 -9.98 13.57 44.28
C VAL A 202 -10.90 12.50 44.88
N TYR A 203 -10.41 11.74 45.87
CA TYR A 203 -11.19 10.66 46.48
C TYR A 203 -12.37 11.20 47.31
N ALA A 204 -12.14 12.29 48.06
CA ALA A 204 -13.20 12.91 48.88
C ALA A 204 -14.32 13.50 48.01
N LEU A 205 -14.01 14.03 46.83
CA LEU A 205 -15.01 14.62 45.94
C LEU A 205 -15.81 13.56 45.17
N ILE A 206 -15.17 12.45 44.76
CA ILE A 206 -15.86 11.31 44.13
C ILE A 206 -16.86 10.67 45.13
N GLU A 207 -16.46 10.55 46.40
CA GLU A 207 -17.33 10.02 47.46
C GLU A 207 -18.51 10.97 47.79
N TYR A 208 -18.32 12.29 47.67
CA TYR A 208 -19.39 13.27 47.84
C TYR A 208 -20.41 13.28 46.70
N LEU A 209 -19.96 13.12 45.44
CA LEU A 209 -20.83 13.10 44.27
C LEU A 209 -21.56 11.76 44.05
N SER A 210 -21.17 10.72 44.78
CA SER A 210 -21.80 9.40 44.75
C SER A 210 -22.92 9.21 45.80
N LYS A 211 -23.25 10.26 46.57
CA LYS A 211 -24.40 10.34 47.47
C LYS A 211 -25.56 11.08 46.82
#